data_AF-A0A3P7ILV5-F1
#
_entry.id   AF-A0A3P7ILV5-F1
#
_cell.length_a   1.000
_cell.length_b   1.000
_cell.length_c   1.000
_cell.angle_alpha   90.00
_cell.angle_beta   90.00
_cell.angle_gamma   90.00
#
_symmetry.space_group_name_H-M   'P 1'
#
loop_
_entity.id
_entity.type
_entity.pdbx_description
1 polymer ?
#
loop_
_entity_poly.entity_id
_entity_poly.type
_entity_poly.pdbx_seq_one_letter_code
_entity_poly.pdbx_strand_id
1 'polypeptide(L)'
;MAALIESVADGLFSVCATMGIVPIIRCPKDNAAEHVAKVRMFVTTRQEYSCDDRLDQKLRDNLRDARNNLFTVESVRAGQLNASRPLLLIADRSADLATMLHHTWTYQALIHDVLELDQNRVTITDKSKRKEYDMSSGGSDKLWTKHK
;
A
#
# COMPACT_ATOMS: atom_id res chain seq x y z
N MET A 1 -10.07 3.86 17.68
CA MET A 1 -10.23 3.07 16.44
C MET A 1 -10.47 3.93 15.20
N ALA A 2 -11.44 4.85 15.20
CA ALA A 2 -11.70 5.74 14.05
C ALA A 2 -10.46 6.52 13.57
N ALA A 3 -9.68 7.11 14.49
CA ALA A 3 -8.45 7.84 14.14
C ALA A 3 -7.36 6.97 13.46
N LEU A 4 -7.29 5.68 13.78
CA LEU A 4 -6.36 4.75 13.13
C LEU A 4 -6.80 4.48 11.69
N ILE A 5 -8.10 4.26 11.49
CA ILE A 5 -8.70 4.03 10.17
C ILE A 5 -8.48 5.25 9.27
N GLU A 6 -8.68 6.46 9.81
CA GLU A 6 -8.41 7.71 9.08
C GLU A 6 -6.93 7.86 8.70
N SER A 7 -6.01 7.58 9.62
CA SER A 7 -4.57 7.64 9.34
C SER A 7 -4.14 6.66 8.24
N VAL A 8 -4.66 5.43 8.25
CA VAL A 8 -4.39 4.44 7.20
C VAL A 8 -4.96 4.91 5.87
N ALA A 9 -6.18 5.45 5.88
CA ALA A 9 -6.85 5.90 4.67
C ALA A 9 -6.17 7.14 4.05
N ASP A 10 -5.66 8.07 4.87
CA ASP A 10 -4.85 9.19 4.41
C ASP A 10 -3.50 8.74 3.83
N GLY A 11 -2.87 7.71 4.41
CA GLY A 11 -1.68 7.08 3.85
C GLY A 11 -1.92 6.46 2.46
N LEU A 12 -2.99 5.68 2.32
CA LEU A 12 -3.39 5.10 1.03
C LEU A 12 -3.73 6.17 -0.02
N PHE A 13 -4.36 7.26 0.41
CA PHE A 13 -4.65 8.41 -0.45
C PHE A 13 -3.35 9.06 -0.94
N SER A 14 -2.37 9.26 -0.06
CA SER A 14 -1.06 9.82 -0.45
C SER A 14 -0.36 8.96 -1.50
N VAL A 15 -0.43 7.63 -1.40
CA VAL A 15 0.15 6.72 -2.41
C VAL A 15 -0.54 6.90 -3.77
N CYS A 16 -1.87 6.95 -3.79
CA CYS A 16 -2.64 7.15 -5.03
C CYS A 16 -2.37 8.53 -5.65
N ALA A 17 -2.23 9.55 -4.81
CA ALA A 17 -1.84 10.91 -5.21
C ALA A 17 -0.43 10.95 -5.81
N THR A 18 0.56 10.31 -5.18
CA THR A 18 1.93 10.22 -5.71
C THR A 18 1.99 9.46 -7.04
N MET A 19 1.15 8.42 -7.20
CA MET A 19 1.05 7.68 -8.46
C MET A 19 0.24 8.42 -9.54
N GLY A 20 -0.53 9.45 -9.18
CA GLY A 20 -1.39 10.19 -10.11
C GLY A 20 -2.50 9.34 -10.75
N ILE A 21 -2.88 8.21 -10.13
CA ILE A 21 -3.82 7.24 -10.69
C ILE A 21 -4.97 6.99 -9.70
N VAL A 22 -6.19 6.87 -10.22
CA VAL A 22 -7.39 6.47 -9.46
C VAL A 22 -7.65 4.97 -9.63
N PRO A 23 -7.35 4.13 -8.62
CA PRO A 23 -7.54 2.69 -8.71
C PRO A 23 -9.01 2.27 -8.51
N ILE A 24 -9.34 1.04 -8.92
CA ILE A 24 -10.60 0.38 -8.55
C ILE A 24 -10.38 -0.31 -7.20
N ILE A 25 -11.16 0.04 -6.17
CA ILE A 25 -11.02 -0.56 -4.84
C ILE A 25 -11.90 -1.81 -4.70
N ARG A 26 -11.34 -2.86 -4.09
CA ARG A 26 -12.04 -4.09 -3.69
C ARG A 26 -11.62 -4.51 -2.29
N CYS A 27 -12.60 -4.90 -1.47
CA CYS A 27 -12.39 -5.39 -0.12
C CYS A 27 -13.42 -6.48 0.24
N PRO A 28 -13.09 -7.40 1.18
CA PRO A 28 -14.07 -8.25 1.83
C PRO A 28 -15.14 -7.41 2.55
N LYS A 29 -16.39 -7.92 2.59
CA LYS A 29 -17.50 -7.28 3.32
C LYS A 29 -17.43 -7.60 4.82
N ASP A 30 -18.03 -6.73 5.63
CA ASP A 30 -18.25 -6.88 7.07
C ASP A 30 -16.96 -6.97 7.92
N ASN A 31 -15.86 -6.34 7.46
CA ASN A 31 -14.59 -6.37 8.18
C ASN A 31 -13.94 -4.97 8.29
N ALA A 32 -12.80 -4.86 8.98
CA ALA A 32 -12.08 -3.60 9.15
C ALA A 32 -11.63 -3.02 7.80
N ALA A 33 -11.29 -3.87 6.82
CA ALA A 33 -10.99 -3.46 5.46
C ALA A 33 -12.12 -2.64 4.80
N GLU A 34 -13.38 -2.99 5.07
CA GLU A 34 -14.53 -2.25 4.55
C GLU A 34 -14.63 -0.84 5.17
N HIS A 35 -14.36 -0.72 6.47
CA HIS A 35 -14.36 0.58 7.14
C HIS A 35 -13.27 1.50 6.59
N VAL A 36 -12.07 0.97 6.28
CA VAL A 36 -10.99 1.74 5.62
C VAL A 36 -11.38 2.14 4.19
N ALA A 37 -11.98 1.21 3.44
CA ALA A 37 -12.43 1.47 2.08
C ALA A 37 -13.50 2.57 2.04
N LYS A 38 -14.51 2.50 2.93
CA LYS A 38 -15.62 3.46 2.99
C LYS A 38 -15.21 4.86 3.45
N VAL A 39 -14.30 4.97 4.44
CA VAL A 39 -13.95 6.27 5.06
C VAL A 39 -13.29 7.26 4.08
N ARG A 40 -12.49 6.78 3.12
CA ARG A 40 -11.68 7.67 2.27
C ARG A 40 -11.48 7.21 0.82
N MET A 41 -12.06 6.09 0.40
CA MET A 41 -11.78 5.52 -0.91
C MET A 41 -13.05 5.24 -1.70
N PHE A 42 -13.05 5.64 -2.97
CA PHE A 42 -14.19 5.55 -3.88
C PHE A 42 -14.62 4.08 -4.08
N VAL A 43 -15.55 3.60 -3.25
CA VAL A 43 -16.14 2.28 -3.38
C VAL A 43 -17.31 2.39 -4.35
N THR A 44 -17.14 1.86 -5.57
CA THR A 44 -18.23 1.72 -6.56
C THR A 44 -19.24 0.63 -6.20
N THR A 45 -19.46 0.40 -4.90
CA THR A 45 -20.43 -0.57 -4.40
C THR A 45 -21.62 0.20 -3.83
N ARG A 46 -22.64 0.29 -4.67
CA ARG A 46 -24.02 0.64 -4.34
C ARG A 46 -24.51 -0.27 -3.19
N GLN A 47 -24.47 0.19 -1.94
CA GLN A 47 -25.53 0.03 -0.92
C GLN A 47 -25.17 0.74 0.40
N GLU A 48 -26.17 1.41 0.97
CA GLU A 48 -26.23 2.28 2.15
C GLU A 48 -25.35 1.87 3.35
N TYR A 49 -24.61 2.83 3.94
CA TYR A 49 -24.67 3.20 5.36
C TYR A 49 -23.99 4.58 5.57
N SER A 50 -24.76 5.66 5.38
CA SER A 50 -24.80 6.95 6.09
C SER A 50 -23.54 7.80 6.42
N CYS A 51 -22.30 7.41 6.08
CA CYS A 51 -21.11 8.25 6.34
C CYS A 51 -20.28 8.57 5.09
N ASP A 52 -20.70 8.08 3.92
CA ASP A 52 -19.96 8.19 2.65
C ASP A 52 -19.99 9.60 2.01
N ASP A 53 -20.87 10.50 2.44
CA ASP A 53 -21.06 11.80 1.76
C ASP A 53 -19.89 12.79 1.91
N ARG A 54 -19.06 12.69 2.95
CA ARG A 54 -18.05 13.74 3.23
C ARG A 54 -16.81 13.65 2.36
N LEU A 55 -16.46 12.45 1.90
CA LEU A 55 -15.31 12.24 1.05
C LEU A 55 -15.71 12.26 -0.43
N ASP A 56 -16.82 11.61 -0.79
CA ASP A 56 -17.33 11.65 -2.15
C ASP A 56 -17.53 13.10 -2.61
N GLN A 57 -17.98 13.96 -1.70
CA GLN A 57 -18.04 15.40 -1.90
C GLN A 57 -16.64 16.02 -2.08
N LYS A 58 -15.69 15.77 -1.18
CA LYS A 58 -14.32 16.34 -1.28
C LYS A 58 -13.54 15.86 -2.52
N LEU A 59 -13.67 14.61 -2.94
CA LEU A 59 -13.01 14.07 -4.12
C LEU A 59 -13.68 14.54 -5.41
N ARG A 60 -15.03 14.59 -5.46
CA ARG A 60 -15.73 15.22 -6.60
C ARG A 60 -15.42 16.70 -6.70
N ASP A 61 -15.31 17.41 -5.59
CA ASP A 61 -14.97 18.83 -5.57
C ASP A 61 -13.52 19.06 -6.05
N ASN A 62 -12.57 18.19 -5.67
CA ASN A 62 -11.18 18.26 -6.17
C ASN A 62 -11.01 17.79 -7.62
N LEU A 63 -11.84 16.86 -8.11
CA LEU A 63 -11.83 16.42 -9.51
C LEU A 63 -12.60 17.37 -10.45
N ARG A 64 -13.56 18.15 -9.92
CA ARG A 64 -14.29 19.18 -10.67
C ARG A 64 -13.47 20.45 -10.87
N ASP A 65 -12.56 20.77 -9.96
CA ASP A 65 -11.71 21.94 -10.07
C ASP A 65 -10.52 21.66 -11.00
N ALA A 66 -10.74 21.80 -12.31
CA ALA A 66 -9.78 21.49 -13.37
C ALA A 66 -8.45 22.26 -13.28
N ARG A 67 -8.34 23.25 -12.39
CA ARG A 67 -7.11 24.02 -12.13
C ARG A 67 -6.24 23.45 -11.01
N ASN A 68 -6.73 22.48 -10.23
CA ASN A 68 -6.02 21.91 -9.07
C ASN A 68 -5.99 20.37 -9.08
N ASN A 69 -6.07 19.75 -10.26
CA ASN A 69 -6.11 18.31 -10.43
C ASN A 69 -4.76 17.65 -10.10
N LEU A 70 -4.61 17.19 -8.86
CA LEU A 70 -3.47 16.38 -8.42
C LEU A 70 -3.34 15.03 -9.18
N PHE A 71 -4.41 14.58 -9.83
CA PHE A 71 -4.50 13.29 -10.53
C PHE A 71 -4.34 13.37 -12.06
N THR A 72 -4.04 14.55 -12.62
CA THR A 72 -3.92 14.71 -14.09
C THR A 72 -2.55 15.18 -14.55
N VAL A 73 -1.50 14.95 -13.76
CA VAL A 73 -0.15 15.15 -14.28
C VAL A 73 0.16 13.97 -15.21
N GLU A 74 -0.11 14.20 -16.51
CA GLU A 74 0.43 13.50 -17.69
C GLU A 74 -0.43 12.43 -18.41
N SER A 75 -1.49 11.87 -17.81
CA SER A 75 -2.27 10.78 -18.45
C SER A 75 -3.46 11.21 -19.33
N VAL A 76 -3.82 12.50 -19.37
CA VAL A 76 -5.04 12.97 -20.07
C VAL A 76 -4.75 13.77 -21.36
N ARG A 77 -3.49 14.06 -21.68
CA ARG A 77 -3.11 14.85 -22.88
C ARG A 77 -3.00 14.06 -24.19
N ALA A 78 -3.08 12.74 -24.15
CA ALA A 78 -3.11 11.92 -25.36
C ALA A 78 -4.28 10.95 -25.26
N GLY A 79 -5.14 10.90 -26.28
CA GLY A 79 -6.32 10.05 -26.38
C GLY A 79 -6.04 8.54 -26.45
N GLN A 80 -5.22 8.01 -25.53
CA GLN A 80 -5.00 6.60 -25.30
C GLN A 80 -5.85 6.15 -24.11
N LEU A 81 -7.16 6.00 -24.36
CA LEU A 81 -8.10 5.32 -23.46
C LEU A 81 -7.88 3.79 -23.43
N ASN A 82 -6.62 3.35 -23.46
CA ASN A 82 -6.21 1.96 -23.18
C ASN A 82 -5.69 1.85 -21.72
N ALA A 83 -6.20 2.70 -20.83
CA ALA A 83 -5.76 2.76 -19.43
C ALA A 83 -6.37 1.60 -18.63
N SER A 84 -5.60 0.52 -18.45
CA SER A 84 -5.87 -0.48 -17.42
C SER A 84 -5.92 0.24 -16.06
N ARG A 85 -7.11 0.41 -15.49
CA ARG A 85 -7.26 0.99 -14.15
C ARG A 85 -6.73 -0.05 -13.14
N PRO A 86 -5.67 0.26 -12.37
CA PRO A 86 -5.12 -0.69 -11.42
C PRO A 86 -6.14 -1.01 -10.32
N LEU A 87 -6.12 -2.25 -9.85
CA LEU A 87 -6.95 -2.71 -8.75
C LEU A 87 -6.21 -2.51 -7.44
N LEU A 88 -6.84 -1.86 -6.47
CA LEU A 88 -6.40 -1.84 -5.09
C LEU A 88 -7.23 -2.82 -4.26
N LEU A 89 -6.57 -3.88 -3.79
CA LEU A 89 -7.18 -4.87 -2.91
C LEU A 89 -6.83 -4.53 -1.46
N ILE A 90 -7.85 -4.34 -0.62
CA ILE A 90 -7.68 -4.18 0.83
C ILE A 90 -8.15 -5.47 1.48
N ALA A 91 -7.28 -6.12 2.25
CA ALA A 91 -7.55 -7.37 2.93
C ALA A 91 -7.10 -7.30 4.39
N ASP A 92 -7.83 -7.98 5.26
CA ASP A 92 -7.52 -8.10 6.68
C ASP A 92 -6.62 -9.30 6.94
N ARG A 93 -5.78 -9.21 7.98
CA ARG A 93 -4.86 -10.28 8.38
C ARG A 93 -5.56 -11.58 8.77
N SER A 94 -6.82 -11.51 9.19
CA SER A 94 -7.64 -12.68 9.51
C SER A 94 -7.87 -13.61 8.32
N ALA A 95 -7.65 -13.14 7.08
CA ALA A 95 -7.78 -13.98 5.89
C ALA A 95 -6.70 -15.07 5.79
N ASP A 96 -5.50 -14.82 6.33
CA ASP A 96 -4.41 -15.78 6.34
C ASP A 96 -3.43 -15.50 7.49
N LEU A 97 -3.73 -16.06 8.66
CA LEU A 97 -2.85 -16.01 9.83
C LEU A 97 -1.71 -17.02 9.75
N ALA A 98 -1.89 -18.12 9.00
CA ALA A 98 -0.92 -19.21 8.94
C ALA A 98 0.40 -18.73 8.33
N THR A 99 0.32 -17.90 7.28
CA THR A 99 1.51 -17.34 6.62
C THR A 99 2.35 -16.46 7.55
N MET A 100 1.76 -15.80 8.56
CA MET A 100 2.54 -14.99 9.52
C MET A 100 3.32 -15.81 10.54
N LEU A 101 2.96 -17.08 10.72
CA LEU A 101 3.61 -18.00 11.68
C LEU A 101 4.50 -19.04 10.98
N HIS A 102 4.46 -19.08 9.65
CA HIS A 102 5.17 -20.07 8.88
C HIS A 102 6.63 -19.65 8.66
N HIS A 103 7.57 -20.43 9.19
CA HIS A 103 8.99 -20.25 8.90
C HIS A 103 9.31 -20.71 7.47
N THR A 104 9.40 -19.75 6.57
CA THR A 104 9.79 -19.98 5.17
C THR A 104 11.31 -20.11 5.04
N TRP A 105 11.76 -20.92 4.07
CA TRP A 105 13.18 -21.17 3.79
C TRP A 105 13.75 -20.28 2.67
N THR A 106 12.96 -19.34 2.14
CA THR A 106 13.44 -18.38 1.13
C THR A 106 14.44 -17.41 1.76
N TYR A 107 15.45 -17.00 1.01
CA TYR A 107 16.58 -16.25 1.55
C TYR A 107 16.16 -14.94 2.24
N GLN A 108 15.29 -14.14 1.60
CA GLN A 108 14.80 -12.89 2.18
C GLN A 108 14.02 -13.13 3.50
N ALA A 109 13.15 -14.13 3.53
CA ALA A 109 12.30 -14.36 4.69
C ALA A 109 13.07 -15.04 5.84
N LEU A 110 13.97 -15.98 5.53
CA LEU A 110 14.84 -16.59 6.52
C LEU A 110 15.78 -15.56 7.16
N ILE A 111 16.32 -14.63 6.36
CA ILE A 111 17.12 -13.52 6.90
C ILE A 111 16.27 -12.68 7.84
N HIS A 112 15.05 -12.31 7.46
CA HIS A 112 14.16 -11.53 8.32
C HIS A 112 13.76 -12.26 9.61
N ASP A 113 13.58 -13.57 9.55
CA ASP A 113 13.18 -14.39 10.71
C ASP A 113 14.33 -14.67 11.68
N VAL A 114 15.53 -14.97 11.16
CA VAL A 114 16.67 -15.43 11.95
C VAL A 114 17.64 -14.29 12.28
N LEU A 115 17.82 -13.36 11.36
CA LEU A 115 18.68 -12.19 11.54
C LEU A 115 17.77 -10.98 11.81
N GLU A 116 18.10 -10.17 12.80
CA GLU A 116 17.32 -8.97 13.14
C GLU A 116 17.46 -7.92 12.01
N LEU A 117 16.65 -8.09 10.96
CA LEU A 117 16.59 -7.20 9.82
C LEU A 117 15.74 -5.98 10.19
N ASP A 118 16.39 -4.82 10.28
CA ASP A 118 15.70 -3.55 10.52
C ASP A 118 16.12 -2.51 9.48
N GLN A 119 15.15 -1.80 8.91
CA GLN A 119 15.36 -0.78 7.88
C GLN A 119 16.27 -1.22 6.69
N ASN A 120 16.11 -2.47 6.22
CA ASN A 120 16.97 -3.11 5.21
C ASN A 120 18.43 -3.31 5.63
N ARG A 121 18.75 -3.28 6.93
CA ARG A 121 20.09 -3.50 7.47
C ARG A 121 20.11 -4.74 8.36
N VAL A 122 21.15 -5.55 8.22
CA VAL A 122 21.39 -6.73 9.07
C VAL A 122 22.64 -6.52 9.88
N THR A 123 22.52 -6.71 11.19
CA THR A 123 23.66 -6.79 12.10
C THR A 123 24.04 -8.25 12.31
N ILE A 124 25.28 -8.63 11.99
CA ILE A 124 25.84 -9.95 12.31
C ILE A 124 26.99 -9.78 13.31
N THR A 125 26.93 -10.52 14.41
CA THR A 125 27.98 -10.53 15.42
C THR A 125 28.84 -11.78 15.24
N ASP A 126 30.06 -11.62 14.72
CA ASP A 126 31.02 -12.72 14.59
C ASP A 126 32.22 -12.48 15.50
N LYS A 127 32.52 -13.45 16.39
CA LYS A 127 33.69 -13.45 17.30
C LYS A 127 33.98 -12.06 17.91
N SER A 128 32.98 -11.45 18.55
CA SER A 128 33.03 -10.12 19.20
C SER A 128 33.18 -8.88 18.29
N LYS A 129 33.07 -9.03 16.96
CA LYS A 129 32.96 -7.91 16.01
C LYS A 129 31.55 -7.83 15.46
N ARG A 130 30.88 -6.70 15.70
CA ARG A 130 29.58 -6.35 15.11
C ARG A 130 29.82 -5.82 13.69
N LYS A 131 29.29 -6.50 12.68
CA LYS A 131 29.30 -6.06 11.28
C LYS A 131 27.88 -5.74 10.84
N GLU A 132 27.74 -4.63 10.15
CA GLU A 132 26.46 -4.17 9.62
C GLU A 132 26.48 -4.28 8.10
N TYR A 133 25.43 -4.86 7.55
CA TYR A 133 25.26 -5.09 6.11
C TYR A 133 23.99 -4.38 5.64
N ASP A 134 24.11 -3.55 4.61
CA ASP A 134 22.99 -2.81 4.01
C ASP A 134 22.48 -3.58 2.78
N MET A 135 21.27 -4.11 2.87
CA MET A 135 20.60 -4.91 1.83
C MET A 135 19.74 -4.04 0.90
N SER A 136 20.31 -2.91 0.45
CA SER A 136 19.60 -2.00 -0.45
C SER A 136 19.35 -2.64 -1.82
N SER A 137 18.14 -2.44 -2.36
CA SER A 137 17.80 -2.80 -3.74
C SER A 137 18.40 -1.84 -4.78
N GLY A 138 19.20 -0.85 -4.37
CA GLY A 138 19.78 0.20 -5.20
C GLY A 138 21.06 -0.17 -5.95
N GLY A 139 21.34 -1.47 -6.15
CA GLY A 139 22.46 -1.95 -6.95
C GLY A 139 23.81 -2.08 -6.23
N SER A 140 23.89 -1.73 -4.94
CA SER A 140 25.08 -1.97 -4.12
C SER A 140 25.29 -3.46 -3.83
N ASP A 141 24.20 -4.21 -3.63
CA ASP A 141 24.24 -5.64 -3.34
C ASP A 141 23.67 -6.46 -4.51
N LYS A 142 24.58 -7.01 -5.32
CA LYS A 142 24.26 -7.89 -6.46
C LYS A 142 23.77 -9.26 -6.02
N LEU A 143 24.20 -9.74 -4.85
CA LEU A 143 23.79 -11.03 -4.31
C LEU A 143 22.32 -10.94 -3.87
N TRP A 144 22.00 -9.92 -3.07
CA TRP A 144 20.64 -9.65 -2.59
C TRP A 144 19.65 -9.47 -3.74
N THR A 145 20.01 -8.66 -4.74
CA THR A 145 19.12 -8.40 -5.89
C THR A 145 18.80 -9.67 -6.69
N LYS A 146 19.76 -10.62 -6.75
CA LYS A 146 19.62 -11.87 -7.51
C LYS A 146 18.92 -12.97 -6.73
N HIS A 147 19.03 -12.98 -5.40
CA HIS A 147 18.63 -14.12 -4.56
C HIS A 147 17.62 -13.78 -3.45
N LYS A 148 17.08 -12.55 -3.41
CA LYS A 148 15.97 -12.19 -2.51
C LYS A 148 14.72 -13.03 -2.76
#